data_AF-A0A2L2YBP3-F1
#
_entry.id   AF-A0A2L2YBP3-F1
#
_cell.length_a   1.000
_cell.length_b   1.000
_cell.length_c   1.000
_cell.angle_alpha   90.00
_cell.angle_beta   90.00
_cell.angle_gamma   90.00
#
_symmetry.space_group_name_H-M   'P 1'
#
loop_
_entity.id
_entity.type
_entity.pdbx_description
1 polymer ?
#
loop_
_entity_poly.entity_id
_entity_poly.type
_entity_poly.pdbx_seq_one_letter_code
_entity_poly.pdbx_strand_id
1 'polypeptide(L)'
;VSHLSNFNITNLKANLEEFYLEINLTLPAIYIDGEYSANGKLAKIFPVYGKGQFDINATDIRMFGIGKLGFTTDTMEMALIKLDFDWKDISIYMENFLGGGNFAEVLQKVLPKIGRDIFHLYKPLMMEKVEKYLTEKVNSKLDDQDVKDIIRNIIPKQ
;
A
#
# COMPACT_ATOMS: atom_id res chain seq x y z
N VAL A 1 8.94 1.58 -9.30
CA VAL A 1 8.00 2.52 -8.65
C VAL A 1 8.71 3.82 -8.37
N SER A 2 8.16 4.92 -8.87
CA SER A 2 8.75 6.26 -8.80
C SER A 2 7.79 7.24 -8.10
N HIS A 3 8.34 8.36 -7.60
CA HIS A 3 7.63 9.45 -6.92
C HIS A 3 7.03 9.15 -5.54
N LEU A 4 7.31 7.99 -4.95
CA LEU A 4 6.88 7.67 -3.58
C LEU A 4 7.41 8.64 -2.53
N SER A 5 8.57 9.27 -2.76
CA SER A 5 9.17 10.24 -1.85
C SER A 5 8.46 11.60 -1.82
N ASN A 6 7.57 11.88 -2.77
CA ASN A 6 6.89 13.18 -2.92
C ASN A 6 5.60 13.24 -2.08
N PHE A 7 5.52 12.47 -1.00
CA PHE A 7 4.37 12.46 -0.12
C PHE A 7 4.35 13.73 0.73
N ASN A 8 3.14 14.20 1.03
CA ASN A 8 2.89 15.25 1.99
C ASN A 8 2.15 14.66 3.18
N ILE A 9 2.67 14.87 4.39
CA ILE A 9 1.95 14.52 5.62
C ILE A 9 0.89 15.61 5.84
N THR A 10 -0.38 15.24 5.77
CA THR A 10 -1.50 16.17 5.98
C THR A 10 -2.00 16.16 7.41
N ASN A 11 -1.79 15.06 8.14
CA ASN A 11 -2.11 14.95 9.56
C ASN A 11 -1.16 13.95 10.21
N LEU A 12 -0.69 14.28 11.41
CA LEU A 12 0.09 13.39 12.25
C LEU A 12 -0.38 13.59 13.68
N LYS A 13 -0.93 12.53 14.29
CA LYS A 13 -1.32 12.53 15.70
C LYS A 13 -0.61 11.39 16.39
N ALA A 14 0.24 11.73 17.34
CA ALA A 14 0.88 10.77 18.22
C ALA A 14 0.30 10.92 19.62
N ASN A 15 -0.28 9.85 20.15
CA ASN A 15 -0.65 9.76 21.55
C ASN A 15 0.38 8.86 22.24
N LEU A 16 1.29 9.47 23.00
CA LEU A 16 2.34 8.74 23.72
C LEU A 16 1.82 8.03 24.96
N GLU A 17 0.69 8.45 25.53
CA GLU A 17 0.07 7.76 26.67
C GLU A 17 -0.61 6.46 26.23
N GLU A 18 -1.29 6.49 25.09
CA GLU A 18 -1.96 5.32 24.49
C GLU A 18 -1.06 4.54 23.52
N PHE A 19 0.15 5.03 23.26
CA PHE A 19 1.12 4.48 22.31
C PHE A 19 0.53 4.24 20.91
N TYR A 20 -0.21 5.24 20.46
CA TYR A 20 -0.98 5.22 19.23
C TYR A 20 -0.48 6.30 18.27
N LEU A 21 -0.42 5.96 16.99
CA LEU A 21 -0.05 6.86 15.91
C LEU A 21 -1.15 6.85 14.85
N GLU A 22 -1.59 8.02 14.44
CA GLU A 22 -2.43 8.21 13.26
C GLU A 22 -1.69 9.12 12.28
N ILE A 23 -1.62 8.69 11.03
CA ILE A 23 -0.99 9.43 9.95
C ILE A 23 -1.92 9.50 8.74
N ASN A 24 -2.13 10.72 8.24
CA ASN A 24 -2.75 10.94 6.95
C ASN A 24 -1.72 11.59 6.05
N LEU A 25 -1.63 11.09 4.84
CA LEU A 25 -0.69 11.58 3.87
C LEU A 25 -1.28 11.55 2.47
N THR A 26 -0.77 12.43 1.62
CA THR A 26 -1.19 12.54 0.23
C THR A 26 0.00 12.39 -0.68
N LEU A 27 -0.18 11.68 -1.79
CA LEU A 27 0.79 11.60 -2.88
C LEU A 27 0.16 12.23 -4.13
N PRO A 28 0.77 13.29 -4.69
CA PRO A 28 0.23 13.93 -5.90
C PRO A 28 0.15 12.95 -7.08
N ALA A 29 1.19 12.13 -7.25
CA ALA A 29 1.24 11.11 -8.29
C ALA A 29 2.22 9.99 -7.91
N ILE A 30 1.92 8.77 -8.33
CA ILE A 30 2.88 7.67 -8.41
C ILE A 30 2.90 7.11 -9.82
N TYR A 31 4.06 6.59 -10.21
CA TYR A 31 4.23 5.83 -11.44
C TYR A 31 4.83 4.46 -11.12
N ILE A 32 4.21 3.42 -11.67
CA ILE A 32 4.63 2.03 -11.53
C ILE A 32 4.72 1.45 -12.93
N ASP A 33 5.93 1.09 -13.33
CA ASP A 33 6.21 0.35 -14.54
C ASP A 33 6.86 -1.00 -14.21
N GLY A 34 6.82 -1.91 -15.19
CA GLY A 34 7.56 -3.16 -15.15
C GLY A 34 7.00 -4.23 -16.08
N GLU A 35 7.47 -5.45 -15.91
CA GLU A 35 7.01 -6.60 -16.67
C GLU A 35 5.92 -7.37 -15.92
N TYR A 36 4.87 -7.76 -16.64
CA TYR A 36 3.83 -8.65 -16.10
C TYR A 36 3.71 -9.94 -16.92
N SER A 37 3.27 -10.99 -16.24
CA SER A 37 2.86 -12.26 -16.84
C SER A 37 1.62 -12.75 -16.11
N ALA A 38 0.46 -12.61 -16.74
CA ALA A 38 -0.83 -13.02 -16.20
C ALA A 38 -1.35 -14.24 -16.96
N ASN A 39 -1.89 -15.21 -16.22
CA ASN A 39 -2.70 -16.31 -16.74
C ASN A 39 -3.65 -16.80 -15.63
N GLY A 40 -4.92 -16.43 -15.72
CA GLY A 40 -5.89 -16.75 -14.67
C GLY A 40 -7.29 -16.23 -14.97
N LYS A 41 -8.09 -16.07 -13.90
CA LYS A 41 -9.47 -15.57 -13.97
C LYS A 41 -9.72 -14.53 -12.87
N LEU A 42 -10.13 -13.33 -13.26
CA LEU A 42 -10.68 -12.32 -12.35
C LEU A 42 -12.10 -12.69 -11.93
N ALA A 43 -12.42 -12.50 -10.65
CA ALA A 43 -13.73 -12.80 -10.06
C ALA A 43 -14.28 -14.19 -10.44
N LYS A 44 -13.39 -15.18 -10.66
CA LYS A 44 -13.67 -16.56 -11.11
C LYS A 44 -14.31 -16.70 -12.51
N ILE A 45 -14.80 -15.63 -13.13
CA ILE A 45 -15.58 -15.69 -14.37
C ILE A 45 -14.89 -15.05 -15.58
N PHE A 46 -14.01 -14.08 -15.36
CA PHE A 46 -13.42 -13.30 -16.45
C PHE A 46 -11.98 -13.74 -16.70
N PRO A 47 -11.65 -14.40 -17.82
CA PRO A 47 -10.29 -14.83 -18.09
C PRO A 47 -9.39 -13.61 -18.26
N VAL A 48 -8.23 -13.64 -17.61
CA VAL A 48 -7.19 -12.63 -17.76
C VAL A 48 -5.88 -13.31 -18.05
N TYR A 49 -5.32 -12.99 -19.21
CA TYR A 49 -4.02 -13.46 -19.64
C TYR A 49 -3.30 -12.37 -20.43
N GLY A 50 -1.99 -12.42 -20.46
CA GLY A 50 -1.16 -11.45 -21.16
C GLY A 50 0.26 -11.47 -20.61
N LYS A 51 1.21 -11.01 -21.42
CA LYS A 51 2.60 -10.87 -21.02
C LYS A 51 3.22 -9.70 -21.78
N GLY A 52 3.90 -8.81 -21.06
CA GLY A 52 4.56 -7.65 -21.64
C GLY A 52 4.86 -6.60 -20.59
N GLN A 53 5.13 -5.38 -21.05
CA GLN A 53 5.27 -4.22 -20.16
C GLN A 53 3.90 -3.76 -19.65
N PHE A 54 3.89 -3.22 -18.44
CA PHE A 54 2.74 -2.51 -17.90
C PHE A 54 3.16 -1.16 -17.34
N ASP A 55 2.21 -0.23 -17.34
CA ASP A 55 2.36 1.12 -16.80
C ASP A 55 1.11 1.48 -16.00
N ILE A 56 1.30 1.95 -14.77
CA ILE A 56 0.24 2.43 -13.89
C ILE A 56 0.62 3.82 -13.44
N ASN A 57 -0.25 4.79 -13.73
CA ASN A 57 -0.21 6.11 -13.13
C ASN A 57 -1.43 6.30 -12.25
N ALA A 58 -1.21 6.72 -11.01
CA ALA A 58 -2.30 7.10 -10.11
C ALA A 58 -2.01 8.49 -9.53
N THR A 59 -3.05 9.32 -9.43
CA THR A 59 -2.94 10.71 -8.97
C THR A 59 -3.90 11.01 -7.83
N ASP A 60 -3.56 12.05 -7.05
CA ASP A 60 -4.30 12.48 -5.86
C ASP A 60 -4.60 11.32 -4.90
N ILE A 61 -3.54 10.57 -4.57
CA ILE A 61 -3.65 9.43 -3.66
C ILE A 61 -3.71 9.96 -2.24
N ARG A 62 -4.67 9.47 -1.48
CA ARG A 62 -4.86 9.75 -0.06
C ARG A 62 -4.65 8.45 0.69
N MET A 63 -3.72 8.46 1.64
CA MET A 63 -3.48 7.31 2.51
C MET A 63 -3.77 7.69 3.95
N PHE A 64 -4.33 6.73 4.66
CA PHE A 64 -4.61 6.75 6.08
C PHE A 64 -3.89 5.58 6.71
N GLY A 65 -3.24 5.82 7.84
CA GLY A 65 -2.57 4.77 8.59
C GLY A 65 -2.76 4.96 10.08
N ILE A 66 -2.96 3.84 10.78
CA ILE A 66 -2.87 3.79 12.22
C ILE A 66 -1.83 2.77 12.64
N GLY A 67 -1.06 3.13 13.66
CA GLY A 67 -0.07 2.29 14.30
C GLY A 67 -0.35 2.21 15.79
N LYS A 68 -0.15 1.04 16.39
CA LYS A 68 -0.15 0.88 17.84
C LYS A 68 1.10 0.15 18.26
N LEU A 69 1.83 0.74 19.21
CA LEU A 69 2.97 0.09 19.82
C LEU A 69 2.50 -0.77 21.01
N GLY A 70 3.12 -1.93 21.16
CA GLY A 70 3.06 -2.80 22.32
C GLY A 70 4.39 -2.76 23.08
N PHE A 71 4.33 -3.13 24.35
CA PHE A 71 5.49 -3.20 25.22
C PHE A 71 5.53 -4.56 25.90
N THR A 72 6.73 -5.13 25.94
CA THR A 72 7.10 -6.14 26.94
C THR A 72 7.96 -5.46 28.01
N THR A 73 8.40 -6.21 29.02
CA THR A 73 9.25 -5.69 30.11
C THR A 73 10.48 -4.94 29.61
N ASP A 74 11.07 -5.35 28.47
CA ASP A 74 12.35 -4.83 27.98
C ASP A 74 12.32 -4.36 26.51
N THR A 75 11.21 -4.57 25.79
CA THR A 75 11.12 -4.27 24.36
C THR A 75 9.84 -3.53 23.98
N MET A 76 9.95 -2.74 22.92
CA MET A 76 8.83 -2.11 22.23
C MET A 76 8.65 -2.82 20.88
N GLU A 77 7.41 -3.10 20.51
CA GLU A 77 7.06 -3.67 19.23
C GLU A 77 5.91 -2.90 18.59
N MET A 78 5.79 -2.93 17.28
CA MET A 78 4.59 -2.55 16.57
C MET A 78 3.59 -3.70 16.68
N ALA A 79 2.57 -3.51 17.51
CA ALA A 79 1.51 -4.49 17.75
C ALA A 79 0.44 -4.47 16.65
N LEU A 80 0.23 -3.31 16.02
CA LEU A 80 -0.76 -3.14 14.97
C LEU A 80 -0.29 -2.09 13.96
N ILE A 81 -0.41 -2.42 12.67
CA ILE A 81 -0.49 -1.45 11.59
C ILE A 81 -1.80 -1.69 10.85
N LYS A 82 -2.60 -0.65 10.66
CA LYS A 82 -3.70 -0.66 9.70
C LYS A 82 -3.51 0.44 8.69
N LEU A 83 -3.72 0.09 7.43
CA LEU A 83 -3.56 1.01 6.31
C LEU A 83 -4.81 1.01 5.46
N ASP A 84 -5.13 2.19 4.98
CA ASP A 84 -6.12 2.38 3.97
C ASP A 84 -5.64 3.42 2.95
N PHE A 85 -6.06 3.28 1.71
CA PHE A 85 -5.78 4.28 0.69
C PHE A 85 -6.85 4.34 -0.39
N ASP A 86 -6.93 5.50 -1.01
CA ASP A 86 -7.81 5.78 -2.14
C ASP A 86 -7.11 6.74 -3.10
N TRP A 87 -7.60 6.83 -4.33
CA TRP A 87 -7.07 7.72 -5.36
C TRP A 87 -8.21 8.34 -6.15
N LYS A 88 -7.92 9.48 -6.77
CA LYS A 88 -8.89 10.15 -7.62
C LYS A 88 -8.94 9.51 -9.00
N ASP A 89 -7.78 9.44 -9.66
CA ASP A 89 -7.63 8.96 -11.02
C ASP A 89 -6.55 7.89 -11.11
N ILE A 90 -6.80 6.87 -11.95
CA ILE A 90 -5.84 5.82 -12.26
C ILE A 90 -5.90 5.51 -13.75
N SER A 91 -4.74 5.45 -14.39
CA SER A 91 -4.57 4.95 -15.75
C SER A 91 -3.69 3.72 -15.73
N ILE A 92 -4.13 2.67 -16.41
CA ILE A 92 -3.42 1.40 -16.49
C ILE A 92 -3.26 1.06 -17.96
N TYR A 93 -2.04 0.78 -18.37
CA TYR A 93 -1.69 0.22 -19.66
C TYR A 93 -1.02 -1.14 -19.45
N MET A 94 -1.39 -2.12 -20.27
CA MET A 94 -0.85 -3.47 -20.23
C MET A 94 -0.64 -3.97 -21.65
N GLU A 95 0.61 -4.13 -22.05
CA GLU A 95 0.99 -4.64 -23.36
C GLU A 95 0.52 -6.09 -23.53
N ASN A 96 -0.03 -6.45 -24.70
CA ASN A 96 -0.54 -7.80 -25.01
C ASN A 96 -1.63 -8.30 -24.04
N PHE A 97 -2.35 -7.40 -23.38
CA PHE A 97 -3.49 -7.77 -22.54
C PHE A 97 -4.53 -8.52 -23.36
N LEU A 98 -4.94 -9.70 -22.89
CA LEU A 98 -5.84 -10.63 -23.58
C LEU A 98 -5.41 -11.04 -25.00
N GLY A 99 -4.11 -10.96 -25.28
CA GLY A 99 -3.55 -11.25 -26.61
C GLY A 99 -3.66 -10.10 -27.61
N GLY A 100 -4.09 -8.91 -27.16
CA GLY A 100 -4.18 -7.71 -27.99
C GLY A 100 -5.43 -7.64 -28.88
N GLY A 101 -5.36 -6.79 -29.91
CA GLY A 101 -6.43 -6.56 -30.89
C GLY A 101 -7.60 -5.71 -30.36
N ASN A 102 -8.63 -5.54 -31.20
CA ASN A 102 -9.74 -4.61 -30.96
C ASN A 102 -10.46 -4.84 -29.62
N PHE A 103 -10.59 -6.08 -29.16
CA PHE A 103 -11.25 -6.38 -27.88
C PHE A 103 -10.42 -5.91 -26.68
N ALA A 104 -9.10 -6.06 -26.74
CA ALA A 104 -8.19 -5.57 -25.71
C ALA A 104 -8.22 -4.03 -25.65
N GLU A 105 -8.28 -3.34 -26.80
CA GLU A 105 -8.40 -1.87 -26.85
C GLU A 105 -9.70 -1.36 -26.23
N VAL A 106 -10.82 -2.05 -26.47
CA VAL A 106 -12.11 -1.73 -25.83
C VAL A 106 -11.99 -1.90 -24.31
N LEU A 107 -11.41 -3.01 -23.85
CA LEU A 107 -11.25 -3.26 -22.43
C LEU A 107 -10.29 -2.29 -21.75
N GLN A 108 -9.23 -1.83 -22.43
CA GLN A 108 -8.35 -0.79 -21.90
C GLN A 108 -9.10 0.52 -21.63
N LYS A 109 -10.10 0.87 -22.45
CA LYS A 109 -10.95 2.05 -22.21
C LYS A 109 -11.95 1.85 -21.06
N VAL A 110 -12.29 0.60 -20.74
CA VAL A 110 -13.24 0.25 -19.68
C VAL A 110 -12.53 -0.02 -18.35
N LEU A 111 -11.26 -0.45 -18.38
CA LEU A 111 -10.44 -0.82 -17.23
C LEU A 111 -10.42 0.25 -16.13
N PRO A 112 -10.27 1.55 -16.40
CA PRO A 112 -10.33 2.56 -15.35
C PRO A 112 -11.67 2.61 -14.60
N LYS A 113 -12.79 2.31 -15.30
CA LYS A 113 -14.14 2.33 -14.71
C LYS A 113 -14.40 1.10 -13.83
N ILE A 114 -14.07 -0.09 -14.33
CA ILE A 114 -14.22 -1.34 -13.58
C ILE A 114 -13.09 -1.56 -12.57
N GLY A 115 -11.96 -0.87 -12.77
CA GLY A 115 -10.75 -1.00 -11.99
C GLY A 115 -10.95 -0.60 -10.54
N ARG A 116 -11.85 0.36 -10.25
CA ARG A 116 -12.23 0.70 -8.87
C ARG A 116 -12.94 -0.44 -8.17
N ASP A 117 -13.90 -1.09 -8.82
CA ASP A 117 -14.62 -2.23 -8.23
C ASP A 117 -13.70 -3.44 -8.03
N ILE A 118 -12.86 -3.74 -9.03
CA ILE A 118 -11.84 -4.79 -8.92
C ILE A 118 -10.87 -4.47 -7.79
N PHE A 119 -10.39 -3.23 -7.71
CA PHE A 119 -9.52 -2.81 -6.62
C PHE A 119 -10.19 -3.00 -5.27
N HIS A 120 -11.41 -2.51 -5.08
CA HIS A 120 -12.13 -2.66 -3.81
C HIS A 120 -12.32 -4.13 -3.42
N LEU A 121 -12.53 -5.02 -4.39
CA LEU A 121 -12.63 -6.47 -4.15
C LEU A 121 -11.32 -7.07 -3.62
N TYR A 122 -10.17 -6.67 -4.17
CA TYR A 122 -8.86 -7.23 -3.80
C TYR A 122 -8.11 -6.42 -2.74
N LYS A 123 -8.55 -5.20 -2.44
CA LYS A 123 -7.92 -4.27 -1.49
C LYS A 123 -7.69 -4.89 -0.11
N PRO A 124 -8.65 -5.59 0.52
CA PRO A 124 -8.41 -6.20 1.83
C PRO A 124 -7.23 -7.18 1.83
N LEU A 125 -7.14 -8.02 0.79
CA LEU A 125 -6.04 -8.98 0.63
C LEU A 125 -4.68 -8.31 0.40
N MET A 126 -4.67 -7.19 -0.33
CA MET A 126 -3.45 -6.41 -0.55
C MET A 126 -3.01 -5.69 0.73
N MET A 127 -3.95 -5.05 1.44
CA MET A 127 -3.67 -4.34 2.69
C MET A 127 -3.15 -5.29 3.76
N GLU A 128 -3.71 -6.49 3.92
CA GLU A 128 -3.18 -7.49 4.85
C GLU A 128 -1.69 -7.80 4.59
N LYS A 129 -1.30 -7.96 3.33
CA LYS A 129 0.11 -8.22 2.96
C LYS A 129 1.01 -7.02 3.23
N VAL A 130 0.57 -5.82 2.90
CA VAL A 130 1.33 -4.58 3.13
C VAL A 130 1.47 -4.30 4.63
N GLU A 131 0.39 -4.41 5.39
CA GLU A 131 0.37 -4.26 6.85
C GLU A 131 1.35 -5.22 7.51
N LYS A 132 1.31 -6.50 7.12
CA LYS A 132 2.24 -7.52 7.63
C LYS A 132 3.69 -7.18 7.31
N TYR A 133 3.99 -6.88 6.05
CA TYR A 133 5.35 -6.53 5.63
C TYR A 133 5.89 -5.31 6.38
N LEU A 134 5.07 -4.26 6.53
CA LEU A 134 5.48 -3.07 7.27
C LEU A 134 5.65 -3.35 8.75
N THR A 135 4.79 -4.16 9.36
CA THR A 135 4.91 -4.54 10.77
C THR A 135 6.23 -5.26 11.01
N GLU A 136 6.57 -6.24 10.17
CA GLU A 136 7.84 -6.96 10.22
C GLU A 136 9.03 -6.01 10.03
N LYS A 137 8.95 -5.10 9.04
CA LYS A 137 10.03 -4.16 8.75
C LYS A 137 10.25 -3.13 9.86
N VAL A 138 9.17 -2.62 10.45
CA VAL A 138 9.20 -1.69 11.58
C VAL A 138 9.77 -2.39 12.81
N ASN A 139 9.30 -3.60 13.14
CA ASN A 139 9.80 -4.36 14.29
C ASN A 139 11.29 -4.69 14.15
N SER A 140 11.72 -5.09 12.96
CA SER A 140 13.16 -5.28 12.69
C SER A 140 13.97 -4.00 12.92
N LYS A 141 13.40 -2.81 12.70
CA LYS A 141 14.08 -1.53 12.94
C LYS A 141 14.02 -1.09 14.40
N LEU A 142 12.92 -1.35 15.10
CA LEU A 142 12.79 -1.14 16.55
C LEU A 142 13.79 -2.01 17.33
N ASP A 143 14.21 -3.13 16.75
CA ASP A 143 15.22 -3.99 17.35
C ASP A 143 16.66 -3.47 17.27
N ASP A 144 16.93 -2.48 16.42
CA ASP A 144 18.24 -1.86 16.29
C ASP A 144 18.64 -1.13 17.58
N GLN A 145 19.91 -1.28 17.99
CA GLN A 145 20.43 -0.69 19.23
C GLN A 145 20.25 0.83 19.28
N ASP A 146 20.52 1.54 18.18
CA ASP A 146 20.36 3.00 18.12
C ASP A 146 18.92 3.43 18.41
N VAL A 147 17.94 2.65 17.93
CA VAL A 147 16.52 2.94 18.15
C VAL A 147 16.14 2.60 19.59
N LYS A 148 16.61 1.45 20.10
CA LYS A 148 16.46 1.06 21.52
C LYS A 148 16.99 2.13 22.47
N ASP A 149 18.13 2.73 22.15
CA ASP A 149 18.73 3.80 22.95
C ASP A 149 17.88 5.07 22.98
N ILE A 150 17.26 5.44 21.85
CA ILE A 150 16.34 6.58 21.77
C ILE A 150 15.07 6.32 22.60
N ILE A 151 14.49 5.12 22.51
CA ILE A 151 13.20 4.80 23.14
C ILE A 151 13.30 4.40 24.61
N ARG A 152 14.47 4.02 25.12
CA ARG A 152 14.69 3.63 26.54
C ARG A 152 14.15 4.65 27.54
N ASN A 153 14.17 5.94 27.20
CA ASN A 153 13.65 7.01 28.06
C ASN A 153 12.13 7.22 27.96
N ILE A 154 11.46 6.53 27.03
CA ILE A 154 10.03 6.64 26.73
C ILE A 154 9.25 5.44 27.27
N ILE A 155 9.91 4.28 27.44
CA ILE A 155 9.30 3.08 28.03
C ILE A 155 8.84 3.40 29.46
N PRO A 156 7.55 3.19 29.81
CA PRO A 156 7.06 3.42 31.16
C PRO A 156 7.88 2.62 32.17
N LYS A 157 8.44 3.31 33.18
CA LYS A 157 9.01 2.62 34.33
C LYS A 157 7.83 2.09 35.17
N GLN A 158 7.73 0.78 35.31
CA GLN A 158 6.81 0.17 36.27
C GLN A 158 7.22 0.49 37.71
#